data_AF-A0AAN8IGE2-F1
#
_entry.id   AF-A0AAN8IGE2-F1
#
_cell.length_a   1.000
_cell.length_b   1.000
_cell.length_c   1.000
_cell.angle_alpha   90.00
_cell.angle_beta   90.00
_cell.angle_gamma   90.00
#
_symmetry.space_group_name_H-M   'P 1'
#
loop_
_entity.id
_entity.type
_entity.pdbx_description
1 polymer ?
#
loop_
_entity_poly.entity_id
_entity_poly.type
_entity_poly.pdbx_seq_one_letter_code
_entity_poly.pdbx_strand_id
1 'polypeptide(L)'
;MFQLFPFMKITKLGDTKRSREMEFHGLRFMQVLQSVVSAIEHPATIDPLCDNLGRVHGRLADSRGFKAHHWGVFIECTLFHFRRILAAAPSFSNISTLDRAIIVWRTVLRVLIKRMKVGLNSDLKNRQANRDAEDVPSTSERSSPVTDVVLQMPHALTLPSINGNDNDSVCHMAKHYSSGLFRPFRNLARRRITGRHAEATPSLHRHN
;
A
#
# COMPACT_ATOMS: atom_id res chain seq x y z
N MET A 1 -12.07 14.75 3.01
CA MET A 1 -11.96 13.62 2.06
C MET A 1 -10.59 13.54 1.36
N PHE A 2 -9.93 14.65 1.01
CA PHE A 2 -8.65 14.66 0.27
C PHE A 2 -7.34 14.40 1.06
N GLN A 3 -7.39 14.20 2.39
CA GLN A 3 -6.16 14.03 3.19
C GLN A 3 -5.58 12.62 3.11
N LEU A 4 -6.41 11.59 2.96
CA LEU A 4 -5.97 10.18 2.92
C LEU A 4 -5.16 9.84 1.67
N PHE A 5 -5.53 10.46 0.55
CA PHE A 5 -4.89 10.30 -0.74
C PHE A 5 -4.48 11.68 -1.29
N PRO A 6 -3.32 12.22 -0.88
CA PRO A 6 -2.84 13.53 -1.35
C PRO A 6 -2.70 13.60 -2.87
N PHE A 7 -2.50 12.44 -3.52
CA PHE A 7 -2.47 12.28 -4.97
C PHE A 7 -3.83 12.46 -5.66
N MET A 8 -4.94 12.50 -4.90
CA MET A 8 -6.31 12.65 -5.43
C MET A 8 -6.83 14.10 -5.45
N LYS A 9 -6.08 15.09 -4.94
CA LYS A 9 -6.52 16.49 -5.01
C LYS A 9 -6.43 16.98 -6.45
N ILE A 10 -7.52 17.22 -7.17
CA ILE A 10 -7.44 17.85 -8.51
C ILE A 10 -7.07 19.33 -8.32
N THR A 11 -5.81 19.69 -8.59
CA THR A 11 -5.31 21.08 -8.49
C THR A 11 -5.37 21.84 -9.80
N LYS A 12 -5.42 21.16 -10.96
CA LYS A 12 -5.49 21.78 -12.30
C LYS A 12 -6.25 20.87 -13.27
N LEU A 13 -7.07 21.47 -14.13
CA LEU A 13 -7.75 20.79 -15.23
C LEU A 13 -6.67 20.26 -16.21
N GLY A 14 -6.66 18.95 -16.50
CA GLY A 14 -5.69 18.32 -17.41
C GLY A 14 -4.48 17.62 -16.77
N ASP A 15 -4.39 17.52 -15.43
CA ASP A 15 -3.28 16.82 -14.77
C ASP A 15 -3.36 15.29 -14.90
N THR A 16 -2.66 14.74 -15.89
CA THR A 16 -2.62 13.30 -16.20
C THR A 16 -1.69 12.50 -15.27
N LYS A 17 -0.77 13.13 -14.54
CA LYS A 17 0.17 12.44 -13.63
C LYS A 17 -0.59 11.75 -12.48
N ARG A 18 -1.68 12.35 -12.02
CA ARG A 18 -2.57 11.79 -11.00
C ARG A 18 -3.26 10.50 -11.44
N SER A 19 -3.57 10.37 -12.73
CA SER A 19 -4.14 9.13 -13.29
C SER A 19 -3.19 7.96 -13.04
N ARG A 20 -1.88 8.14 -13.23
CA ARG A 20 -0.91 7.04 -13.07
C ARG A 20 -0.80 6.56 -11.63
N GLU A 21 -0.72 7.46 -10.64
CA GLU A 21 -0.67 7.05 -9.23
C GLU A 21 -1.96 6.34 -8.79
N MET A 22 -3.11 6.83 -9.28
CA MET A 22 -4.39 6.17 -9.10
C MET A 22 -4.44 4.78 -9.76
N GLU A 23 -3.97 4.67 -11.00
CA GLU A 23 -3.86 3.39 -11.72
C GLU A 23 -2.97 2.40 -10.97
N PHE A 24 -1.82 2.84 -10.47
CA PHE A 24 -0.95 1.99 -9.65
C PHE A 24 -1.60 1.58 -8.34
N HIS A 25 -2.32 2.50 -7.68
CA HIS A 25 -3.03 2.17 -6.45
C HIS A 25 -4.14 1.14 -6.71
N GLY A 26 -4.93 1.34 -7.78
CA GLY A 26 -5.94 0.39 -8.23
C GLY A 26 -5.34 -0.97 -8.60
N LEU A 27 -4.20 -0.99 -9.29
CA LEU A 27 -3.49 -2.23 -9.63
C LEU A 27 -3.04 -2.99 -8.38
N ARG A 28 -2.42 -2.30 -7.42
CA ARG A 28 -2.02 -2.91 -6.14
C ARG A 28 -3.22 -3.47 -5.39
N PHE A 29 -4.34 -2.76 -5.40
CA PHE A 29 -5.56 -3.27 -4.80
C PHE A 29 -6.05 -4.55 -5.48
N MET A 30 -6.13 -4.57 -6.82
CA MET A 30 -6.55 -5.78 -7.55
C MET A 30 -5.59 -6.95 -7.34
N GLN A 31 -4.29 -6.70 -7.19
CA GLN A 31 -3.29 -7.72 -6.84
C GLN A 31 -3.54 -8.31 -5.46
N VAL A 32 -3.89 -7.49 -4.46
CA VAL A 32 -4.25 -7.98 -3.13
C VAL A 32 -5.51 -8.85 -3.20
N LEU A 33 -6.54 -8.44 -3.94
CA LEU A 33 -7.72 -9.27 -4.14
C LEU A 33 -7.39 -10.60 -4.82
N GLN A 34 -6.54 -10.59 -5.83
CA GLN A 34 -6.08 -11.81 -6.49
C GLN A 34 -5.41 -12.76 -5.48
N SER A 35 -4.51 -12.26 -4.64
CA SER A 35 -3.87 -13.07 -3.59
C SER A 35 -4.88 -13.68 -2.62
N VAL A 36 -5.93 -12.93 -2.25
CA VAL A 36 -6.99 -13.45 -1.37
C VAL A 36 -7.76 -14.58 -2.04
N VAL A 37 -8.13 -14.42 -3.31
CA VAL A 37 -8.86 -15.45 -4.07
C VAL A 37 -7.99 -16.69 -4.27
N SER A 38 -6.70 -16.52 -4.57
CA SER A 38 -5.74 -17.63 -4.68
C SER A 38 -5.50 -18.39 -3.38
N ALA A 39 -5.75 -17.76 -2.23
CA ALA A 39 -5.54 -18.34 -0.91
C ALA A 39 -6.83 -18.84 -0.23
N ILE A 40 -7.94 -18.99 -0.96
CA ILE A 40 -9.25 -19.37 -0.37
C ILE A 40 -9.17 -20.69 0.42
N GLU A 41 -8.42 -21.67 -0.07
CA GLU A 41 -8.27 -22.97 0.62
C GLU A 41 -7.36 -22.88 1.84
N HIS A 42 -6.36 -22.00 1.80
CA HIS A 42 -5.38 -21.82 2.86
C HIS A 42 -5.25 -20.34 3.28
N PRO A 43 -6.29 -19.74 3.89
CA PRO A 43 -6.33 -18.29 4.11
C PRO A 43 -5.24 -17.76 5.05
N ALA A 44 -4.62 -18.60 5.87
CA ALA A 44 -3.52 -18.21 6.74
C ALA A 44 -2.25 -17.81 5.97
N THR A 45 -2.09 -18.31 4.74
CA THR A 45 -0.90 -18.02 3.89
C THR A 45 -0.77 -16.53 3.52
N ILE A 46 -1.87 -15.77 3.57
CA ILE A 46 -1.89 -14.34 3.27
C ILE A 46 -1.84 -13.45 4.52
N ASP A 47 -1.70 -14.02 5.72
CA ASP A 47 -1.65 -13.24 6.97
C ASP A 47 -0.48 -12.25 7.00
N PRO A 48 0.75 -12.61 6.61
CA PRO A 48 1.85 -11.64 6.56
C PRO A 48 1.56 -10.43 5.66
N LEU A 49 0.89 -10.65 4.53
CA LEU A 49 0.47 -9.59 3.62
C LEU A 49 -0.61 -8.71 4.27
N CYS A 50 -1.65 -9.33 4.81
CA CYS A 50 -2.78 -8.62 5.44
C CYS A 50 -2.34 -7.81 6.65
N ASP A 51 -1.48 -8.38 7.51
CA ASP A 51 -0.95 -7.71 8.68
C ASP A 51 -0.12 -6.49 8.31
N ASN A 52 0.75 -6.62 7.31
CA ASN A 52 1.54 -5.49 6.83
C ASN A 52 0.65 -4.37 6.26
N LEU A 53 -0.38 -4.71 5.47
CA LEU A 53 -1.35 -3.73 4.98
C LEU A 53 -2.12 -3.09 6.14
N GLY A 54 -2.51 -3.87 7.15
CA GLY A 54 -3.12 -3.40 8.39
C GLY A 54 -2.28 -2.35 9.10
N ARG A 55 -0.99 -2.63 9.31
CA ARG A 55 -0.03 -1.69 9.92
C ARG A 55 0.14 -0.41 9.09
N VAL A 56 0.15 -0.50 7.76
CA VAL A 56 0.15 0.69 6.88
C VAL A 56 -1.08 1.55 7.17
N HIS A 57 -2.27 0.95 7.30
CA HIS A 57 -3.49 1.69 7.63
C HIS A 57 -3.51 2.23 9.07
N GLY A 58 -2.80 1.60 10.02
CA GLY A 58 -2.59 2.12 11.38
C GLY A 58 -1.85 3.46 11.37
N ARG A 59 -0.75 3.52 10.62
CA ARG A 59 -0.02 4.78 10.38
C ARG A 59 -0.88 5.86 9.72
N LEU A 60 -1.78 5.47 8.82
CA LEU A 60 -2.71 6.40 8.16
C LEU A 60 -3.82 6.89 9.09
N ALA A 61 -4.16 6.12 10.13
CA ALA A 61 -5.14 6.54 11.14
C ALA A 61 -4.64 7.76 11.89
N ASP A 62 -3.40 7.70 12.40
CA ASP A 62 -2.76 8.81 13.09
C ASP A 62 -2.41 9.97 12.15
N SER A 63 -1.74 9.70 11.03
CA SER A 63 -1.19 10.76 10.18
C SER A 63 -2.21 11.48 9.29
N ARG A 64 -3.32 10.81 8.95
CA ARG A 64 -4.26 11.27 7.90
C ARG A 64 -5.73 11.05 8.24
N GLY A 65 -6.05 10.62 9.46
CA GLY A 65 -7.42 10.44 9.92
C GLY A 65 -8.14 9.27 9.25
N PHE A 66 -7.42 8.18 8.93
CA PHE A 66 -8.07 6.93 8.52
C PHE A 66 -9.00 6.42 9.64
N LYS A 67 -10.30 6.38 9.35
CA LYS A 67 -11.36 5.93 10.26
C LYS A 67 -11.95 4.58 9.83
N ALA A 68 -12.49 3.83 10.79
CA ALA A 68 -13.09 2.52 10.56
C ALA A 68 -14.22 2.51 9.50
N HIS A 69 -15.00 3.60 9.38
CA HIS A 69 -16.09 3.69 8.40
C HIS A 69 -15.60 3.65 6.94
N HIS A 70 -14.34 4.02 6.66
CA HIS A 70 -13.79 3.96 5.31
C HIS A 70 -13.76 2.53 4.77
N TRP A 71 -13.62 1.51 5.63
CA TRP A 71 -13.72 0.11 5.22
C TRP A 71 -15.09 -0.22 4.63
N GLY A 72 -16.16 0.28 5.26
CA GLY A 72 -17.53 0.06 4.79
C GLY A 72 -17.77 0.76 3.46
N VAL A 73 -17.40 2.04 3.37
CA VAL A 73 -17.48 2.82 2.11
C VAL A 73 -16.72 2.11 0.98
N PHE A 74 -15.52 1.62 1.28
CA PHE A 74 -14.71 0.89 0.33
C PHE A 74 -15.41 -0.36 -0.21
N ILE A 75 -15.94 -1.22 0.68
CA ILE A 75 -16.67 -2.43 0.29
C ILE A 75 -17.83 -2.07 -0.65
N GLU A 76 -18.67 -1.11 -0.26
CA GLU A 76 -19.87 -0.78 -1.03
C GLU A 76 -19.51 -0.17 -2.40
N CYS A 77 -18.52 0.72 -2.47
CA CYS A 77 -18.03 1.26 -3.74
C CYS A 77 -17.45 0.18 -4.66
N THR A 78 -16.64 -0.75 -4.12
CA THR A 78 -16.09 -1.86 -4.92
C THR A 78 -17.21 -2.76 -5.44
N LEU A 79 -18.17 -3.15 -4.59
CA LEU A 79 -19.28 -4.02 -4.99
C LEU A 79 -20.20 -3.35 -6.01
N PHE A 80 -20.44 -2.04 -5.90
CA PHE A 80 -21.17 -1.27 -6.91
C PHE A 80 -20.51 -1.41 -8.29
N HIS A 81 -19.19 -1.21 -8.36
CA HIS A 81 -18.46 -1.36 -9.62
C HIS A 81 -18.43 -2.80 -10.14
N PHE A 82 -18.26 -3.78 -9.26
CA PHE A 82 -18.28 -5.20 -9.66
C PHE A 82 -19.65 -5.58 -10.21
N ARG A 83 -20.75 -5.18 -9.56
CA ARG A 83 -22.11 -5.44 -10.05
C ARG A 83 -22.31 -4.87 -11.45
N ARG A 84 -21.90 -3.61 -11.64
CA ARG A 84 -22.02 -2.95 -12.95
C ARG A 84 -21.28 -3.69 -14.06
N ILE A 85 -20.05 -4.13 -13.80
CA ILE A 85 -19.23 -4.85 -14.79
C ILE A 85 -19.77 -6.25 -15.05
N LEU A 86 -20.13 -6.99 -13.99
CA LEU A 86 -20.65 -8.35 -14.13
C LEU A 86 -22.01 -8.37 -14.85
N ALA A 87 -22.89 -7.42 -14.56
CA ALA A 87 -24.20 -7.31 -15.22
C ALA A 87 -24.11 -7.12 -16.74
N ALA A 88 -23.00 -6.59 -17.25
CA ALA A 88 -22.77 -6.45 -18.69
C ALA A 88 -22.27 -7.74 -19.37
N ALA A 89 -21.89 -8.77 -18.59
CA ALA A 89 -21.37 -10.02 -19.12
C ALA A 89 -22.49 -11.06 -19.30
N PRO A 90 -22.54 -11.78 -20.44
CA PRO A 90 -23.59 -12.77 -20.72
C PRO A 90 -23.74 -13.85 -19.64
N SER A 91 -22.62 -14.25 -19.00
CA SER A 91 -22.57 -15.23 -17.92
C SER A 91 -23.35 -14.83 -16.66
N PHE A 92 -23.70 -13.56 -16.52
CA PHE A 92 -24.47 -13.01 -15.38
C PHE A 92 -25.80 -12.39 -15.81
N SER A 93 -26.33 -12.79 -16.98
CA SER A 93 -27.66 -12.38 -17.47
C SER A 93 -28.80 -12.71 -16.49
N ASN A 94 -28.65 -13.80 -15.72
CA ASN A 94 -29.56 -14.16 -14.64
C ASN A 94 -29.27 -13.33 -13.38
N ILE A 95 -30.28 -12.57 -12.91
CA ILE A 95 -30.16 -11.70 -11.73
C ILE A 95 -29.80 -12.45 -10.45
N SER A 96 -30.31 -13.66 -10.24
CA SER A 96 -29.96 -14.48 -9.08
C SER A 96 -28.50 -14.93 -9.11
N THR A 97 -27.96 -15.21 -10.30
CA THR A 97 -26.53 -15.53 -10.47
C THR A 97 -25.65 -14.30 -10.20
N LEU A 98 -26.05 -13.13 -10.70
CA LEU A 98 -25.38 -11.86 -10.38
C LEU A 98 -25.38 -11.59 -8.87
N ASP A 99 -26.52 -11.72 -8.20
CA ASP A 99 -26.64 -11.47 -6.75
C ASP A 99 -25.78 -12.43 -5.94
N ARG A 100 -25.79 -13.73 -6.27
CA ARG A 100 -24.90 -14.72 -5.65
C ARG A 100 -23.43 -14.34 -5.80
N ALA A 101 -23.00 -13.92 -7.00
CA ALA A 101 -21.63 -13.50 -7.23
C ALA A 101 -21.25 -12.27 -6.39
N ILE A 102 -22.15 -11.29 -6.26
CA ILE A 102 -21.92 -10.10 -5.43
C ILE A 102 -21.86 -10.44 -3.94
N ILE A 103 -22.65 -11.40 -3.46
CA ILE A 103 -22.57 -11.90 -2.08
C ILE A 103 -21.22 -12.58 -1.82
N VAL A 104 -20.72 -13.38 -2.77
CA VAL A 104 -19.41 -14.03 -2.67
C VAL A 104 -18.29 -12.97 -2.63
N TRP A 105 -18.32 -11.97 -3.53
CA TRP A 105 -17.34 -10.87 -3.51
C TRP A 105 -17.39 -10.05 -2.21
N ARG A 106 -18.59 -9.81 -1.66
CA ARG A 106 -18.75 -9.16 -0.35
C ARG A 106 -18.06 -9.96 0.74
N THR A 107 -18.15 -11.29 0.68
CA THR A 107 -17.48 -12.19 1.63
C THR A 107 -15.96 -12.11 1.50
N VAL A 108 -15.44 -12.15 0.27
CA VAL A 108 -13.99 -11.99 -0.01
C VAL A 108 -13.45 -10.68 0.57
N LEU A 109 -14.12 -9.56 0.31
CA LEU A 109 -13.71 -8.23 0.82
C LEU A 109 -13.75 -8.17 2.36
N ARG A 110 -14.78 -8.76 2.98
CA ARG A 110 -14.90 -8.84 4.44
C ARG A 110 -13.77 -9.67 5.06
N VAL A 111 -13.40 -10.79 4.45
CA VAL A 111 -12.28 -11.63 4.92
C VAL A 111 -10.96 -10.86 4.84
N LEU A 112 -10.68 -10.20 3.71
CA LEU A 112 -9.51 -9.36 3.55
C LEU A 112 -9.43 -8.28 4.65
N ILE A 113 -10.50 -7.50 4.82
CA ILE A 113 -10.55 -6.42 5.80
C ILE A 113 -10.45 -6.95 7.24
N LYS A 114 -11.11 -8.09 7.54
CA LYS A 114 -11.02 -8.72 8.86
C LYS A 114 -9.57 -9.07 9.21
N ARG A 115 -8.82 -9.65 8.27
CA ARG A 115 -7.40 -9.97 8.47
C ARG A 115 -6.55 -8.70 8.59
N MET A 116 -6.75 -7.71 7.72
CA MET A 116 -6.04 -6.43 7.82
C MET A 116 -6.29 -5.69 9.14
N LYS A 117 -7.47 -5.83 9.75
CA LYS A 117 -7.76 -5.23 11.06
C LYS A 117 -6.88 -5.78 12.19
N VAL A 118 -6.33 -6.98 12.06
CA VAL A 118 -5.38 -7.54 13.04
C VAL A 118 -4.11 -6.68 13.09
N GLY A 119 -3.44 -6.50 11.95
CA GLY A 119 -2.27 -5.62 11.84
C GLY A 119 -2.56 -4.15 12.19
N LEU A 120 -3.74 -3.64 11.82
CA LEU A 120 -4.19 -2.29 12.20
C LEU A 120 -4.21 -2.12 13.73
N ASN A 121 -4.91 -3.02 14.42
CA ASN A 121 -5.07 -2.95 15.87
C ASN A 121 -3.74 -3.15 16.60
N SER A 122 -2.87 -4.03 16.09
CA SER A 122 -1.52 -4.20 16.62
C SER A 122 -0.69 -2.91 16.50
N ASP A 123 -0.72 -2.23 15.36
CA ASP A 123 0.00 -0.96 15.16
C ASP A 123 -0.52 0.12 16.10
N LEU A 124 -1.85 0.26 16.22
CA LEU A 124 -2.48 1.25 17.11
C LEU A 124 -2.13 1.01 18.58
N LYS A 125 -2.18 -0.24 19.05
CA LYS A 125 -1.82 -0.60 20.43
C LYS A 125 -0.35 -0.29 20.73
N ASN A 126 0.56 -0.65 19.83
CA ASN A 126 1.99 -0.38 20.01
C ASN A 126 2.26 1.13 20.10
N ARG A 127 1.57 1.93 19.28
CA ARG A 127 1.69 3.39 19.30
C ARG A 127 1.10 4.03 20.54
N GLN A 128 0.02 3.46 21.08
CA GLN A 128 -0.54 3.92 22.34
C GLN A 128 0.44 3.64 23.49
N ALA A 129 0.94 2.40 23.58
CA ALA A 129 1.90 2.01 24.61
C ALA A 129 3.18 2.88 24.61
N ASN A 130 3.67 3.27 23.42
CA ASN A 130 4.83 4.16 23.32
C ASN A 130 4.54 5.59 23.83
N ARG A 131 3.31 6.10 23.66
CA ARG A 131 2.92 7.42 24.21
C ARG A 131 2.80 7.34 25.73
N ASP A 132 2.15 6.29 26.23
CA ASP A 132 1.96 6.08 27.66
C ASP A 132 3.29 5.91 28.41
N ALA A 133 4.32 5.35 27.74
CA ALA A 133 5.66 5.21 28.29
C ALA A 133 6.45 6.53 28.35
N GLU A 134 6.19 7.47 27.43
CA GLU A 134 6.82 8.80 27.42
C GLU A 134 6.20 9.75 28.46
N ASP A 135 4.94 9.53 28.83
CA ASP A 135 4.20 10.36 29.81
C ASP A 135 4.44 9.95 31.29
N VAL A 136 5.25 8.93 31.58
CA VAL A 136 5.64 8.60 32.95
C VAL A 136 6.72 9.58 33.41
N PRO A 137 6.46 10.43 34.43
CA PRO A 137 7.47 11.35 34.92
C PRO A 137 8.63 10.55 35.50
N SER A 138 9.83 10.82 35.00
CA SER A 138 11.08 10.32 35.56
C SER A 138 11.30 10.94 36.94
N THR A 139 10.62 10.44 37.97
CA THR A 139 11.08 10.55 39.35
C THR A 139 12.10 9.44 39.58
N SER A 140 13.29 9.59 39.00
CA SER A 140 14.46 8.87 39.48
C SER A 140 15.40 9.91 40.05
N GLU A 141 15.35 10.01 41.36
CA GLU A 141 16.16 10.90 42.16
C GLU A 141 17.64 10.62 41.92
N ARG A 142 18.33 11.72 41.72
CA ARG A 142 19.77 11.89 41.65
C ARG A 142 20.43 11.45 42.95
N SER A 143 21.24 10.39 42.92
CA SER A 143 22.41 10.27 43.79
C SER A 143 23.45 9.31 43.19
N SER A 144 24.50 9.87 42.60
CA SER A 144 25.79 9.18 42.40
C SER A 144 26.60 9.25 43.69
N PRO A 145 27.53 8.30 43.88
CA PRO A 145 28.93 8.73 43.90
C PRO A 145 29.80 7.94 42.91
N VAL A 146 30.92 8.60 42.61
CA VAL A 146 31.95 8.31 41.62
C VAL A 146 32.78 7.08 41.99
N THR A 147 33.08 6.21 41.01
CA THR A 147 34.37 5.51 40.94
C THR A 147 34.72 5.20 39.48
N ASP A 148 35.86 5.75 39.05
CA ASP A 148 36.61 5.42 37.84
C ASP A 148 36.95 3.93 37.76
N VAL A 149 36.54 3.25 36.67
CA VAL A 149 37.31 2.14 36.10
C VAL A 149 37.15 2.17 34.58
N VAL A 150 38.27 2.44 33.92
CA VAL A 150 38.54 2.30 32.48
C VAL A 150 38.41 0.82 32.08
N LEU A 151 37.67 0.50 31.01
CA LEU A 151 38.03 -0.52 29.99
C LEU A 151 36.97 -0.64 28.86
N GLN A 152 37.42 -0.26 27.64
CA GLN A 152 37.16 -0.86 26.32
C GLN A 152 35.72 -1.01 25.76
N MET A 153 35.44 -0.15 24.76
CA MET A 153 34.41 -0.28 23.71
C MET A 153 34.91 -1.17 22.55
N PRO A 154 34.00 -1.72 21.70
CA PRO A 154 33.74 -1.01 20.44
C PRO A 154 32.28 -0.99 19.95
N HIS A 155 31.88 0.23 19.54
CA HIS A 155 31.15 0.60 18.31
C HIS A 155 29.63 0.42 18.25
N ALA A 156 28.92 1.46 18.70
CA ALA A 156 27.58 1.81 18.23
C ALA A 156 27.68 2.75 17.00
N LEU A 157 26.93 2.43 15.94
CA LEU A 157 26.78 3.27 14.75
C LEU A 157 25.77 4.38 15.02
N THR A 158 26.28 5.61 15.15
CA THR A 158 25.55 6.85 15.33
C THR A 158 24.85 7.28 14.03
N LEU A 159 23.56 7.64 14.11
CA LEU A 159 22.81 8.32 13.05
C LEU A 159 23.26 9.79 12.93
N PRO A 160 23.48 10.35 11.73
CA PRO A 160 23.84 11.75 11.60
C PRO A 160 22.61 12.68 11.66
N SER A 161 22.72 13.71 12.50
CA SER A 161 21.91 14.93 12.47
C SER A 161 22.31 15.80 11.28
N ILE A 162 21.35 16.48 10.64
CA ILE A 162 21.59 17.43 9.55
C ILE A 162 20.96 18.78 9.93
N ASN A 163 21.79 19.82 10.03
CA ASN A 163 21.38 21.21 9.87
C ASN A 163 22.52 22.04 9.25
N GLY A 164 22.22 22.83 8.21
CA GLY A 164 22.94 24.06 7.84
C GLY A 164 23.95 24.06 6.66
N ASN A 165 23.46 24.47 5.48
CA ASN A 165 24.05 25.30 4.40
C ASN A 165 25.45 25.10 3.74
N ASP A 166 25.34 25.04 2.40
CA ASP A 166 26.07 25.73 1.31
C ASP A 166 27.42 25.24 0.71
N ASN A 167 27.26 24.85 -0.56
CA ASN A 167 28.07 25.04 -1.77
C ASN A 167 29.28 24.15 -2.16
N ASP A 168 29.13 23.63 -3.38
CA ASP A 168 30.08 23.21 -4.41
C ASP A 168 31.06 22.05 -4.15
N SER A 169 30.72 20.88 -4.70
CA SER A 169 31.64 20.10 -5.56
C SER A 169 30.92 18.89 -6.18
N VAL A 170 31.07 18.77 -7.50
CA VAL A 170 30.55 17.70 -8.35
C VAL A 170 31.38 16.42 -8.14
N CYS A 171 30.77 15.32 -7.68
CA CYS A 171 31.20 13.96 -8.06
C CYS A 171 30.13 12.88 -7.74
N HIS A 172 29.72 12.17 -8.81
CA HIS A 172 29.12 10.83 -8.88
C HIS A 172 28.40 10.25 -7.65
N MET A 173 27.08 10.47 -7.58
CA MET A 173 26.18 9.75 -6.67
C MET A 173 25.81 8.36 -7.23
N ALA A 174 26.39 7.33 -6.60
CA ALA A 174 25.87 5.97 -6.65
C ALA A 174 24.45 5.97 -6.06
N LYS A 175 23.47 5.52 -6.85
CA LYS A 175 22.05 5.43 -6.45
C LYS A 175 21.91 4.44 -5.29
N HIS A 176 21.77 4.96 -4.07
CA HIS A 176 21.22 4.21 -2.94
C HIS A 176 19.78 3.80 -3.28
N TYR A 177 19.63 2.55 -3.68
CA TYR A 177 18.34 1.94 -3.95
C TYR A 177 17.65 1.60 -2.62
N SER A 178 16.66 2.39 -2.23
CA SER A 178 15.74 1.96 -1.16
C SER A 178 15.09 0.63 -1.55
N SER A 179 15.16 -0.33 -0.64
CA SER A 179 14.63 -1.69 -0.72
C SER A 179 13.10 -1.70 -0.52
N GLY A 180 12.39 -1.04 -1.44
CA GLY A 180 10.92 -1.00 -1.42
C GLY A 180 10.29 -2.37 -1.65
N LEU A 181 9.41 -2.75 -0.73
CA LEU A 181 8.58 -3.96 -0.57
C LEU A 181 7.78 -4.45 -1.81
N PHE A 182 7.94 -3.81 -2.97
CA PHE A 182 7.15 -4.08 -4.17
C PHE A 182 7.99 -4.29 -5.44
N ARG A 183 9.31 -4.53 -5.31
CA ARG A 183 10.18 -4.82 -6.46
C ARG A 183 9.75 -6.01 -7.35
N PRO A 184 9.17 -7.12 -6.84
CA PRO A 184 8.90 -8.27 -7.70
C PRO A 184 7.81 -8.03 -8.77
N PHE A 185 7.01 -6.98 -8.68
CA PHE A 185 5.77 -6.88 -9.49
C PHE A 185 5.77 -5.78 -10.56
N ARG A 186 6.89 -5.07 -10.76
CA ARG A 186 7.03 -4.03 -11.79
C ARG A 186 6.88 -4.56 -13.22
N ASN A 187 7.17 -5.85 -13.43
CA ASN A 187 7.18 -6.48 -14.76
C ASN A 187 5.78 -6.75 -15.33
N LEU A 188 4.73 -6.77 -14.50
CA LEU A 188 3.35 -6.99 -14.97
C LEU A 188 2.79 -5.75 -15.70
N ALA A 189 3.14 -4.55 -15.24
CA ALA A 189 2.66 -3.30 -15.83
C ALA A 189 3.34 -2.95 -17.17
N ARG A 190 4.54 -3.49 -17.46
CA ARG A 190 5.23 -3.24 -18.73
C ARG A 190 4.64 -4.03 -19.90
N ARG A 191 4.14 -5.26 -19.68
CA ARG A 191 3.67 -6.13 -20.77
C ARG A 191 2.40 -5.66 -21.48
N ARG A 192 1.61 -4.75 -20.88
CA ARG A 192 0.40 -4.19 -21.53
C ARG A 192 0.65 -2.90 -22.31
N ILE A 193 1.82 -2.27 -22.18
CA ILE A 193 2.11 -0.98 -22.84
C ILE A 193 2.83 -1.18 -24.20
N THR A 194 3.51 -2.31 -24.40
CA THR A 194 4.27 -2.60 -25.64
C THR A 194 3.55 -3.52 -26.63
N GLY A 195 2.30 -3.91 -26.36
CA GLY A 195 1.55 -4.88 -27.18
C GLY A 195 0.42 -4.25 -27.99
N ARG A 196 0.69 -3.21 -28.77
CA ARG A 196 -0.25 -2.70 -29.79
C ARG A 196 0.49 -1.79 -30.78
N HIS A 197 1.21 -2.38 -31.74
CA HIS A 197 1.45 -1.83 -33.09
C HIS A 197 2.40 -2.78 -33.83
N ALA A 198 1.82 -3.80 -34.48
CA ALA A 198 2.45 -4.52 -35.58
C ALA A 198 1.35 -5.26 -36.37
N GLU A 199 0.49 -4.51 -37.05
CA GLU A 199 -0.22 -5.01 -38.23
C GLU A 199 -0.09 -3.91 -39.29
N ALA A 200 0.88 -4.10 -40.18
CA ALA A 200 0.98 -3.37 -41.43
C ALA A 200 0.35 -4.26 -42.53
N THR A 201 -0.54 -3.65 -43.30
CA THR A 201 -1.32 -4.19 -44.41
C THR A 201 -0.47 -4.78 -45.55
N PRO A 202 -1.01 -5.71 -46.37
CA PRO A 202 -0.28 -6.39 -47.42
C PRO A 202 -0.14 -5.52 -48.67
N SER A 203 1.08 -5.37 -49.18
CA SER A 203 1.35 -4.78 -50.49
C SER A 203 1.27 -5.84 -51.59
N LEU A 204 0.46 -5.55 -52.62
CA LEU A 204 0.41 -6.30 -53.87
C LEU A 204 1.81 -6.40 -54.50
N HIS A 205 2.23 -7.63 -54.83
CA HIS A 205 3.28 -7.85 -55.82
C HIS A 205 2.64 -8.21 -57.15
N ARG A 206 2.84 -7.32 -58.13
CA ARG A 206 2.59 -7.54 -59.55
C ARG A 206 3.97 -7.59 -60.20
N HIS A 207 4.36 -8.75 -60.71
CA HIS A 207 5.45 -8.86 -61.68
C HIS A 207 5.05 -9.87 -62.75
N ASN A 208 4.91 -9.37 -63.98
CA ASN A 208 5.56 -9.99 -65.13
C ASN A 208 7.06 -9.70 -65.02
#